data_AF-A0A849SLR6-F1
#
_entry.id   AF-A0A849SLR6-F1
#
_cell.length_a   1.000
_cell.length_b   1.000
_cell.length_c   1.000
_cell.angle_alpha   90.00
_cell.angle_beta   90.00
_cell.angle_gamma   90.00
#
_symmetry.space_group_name_H-M   'P 1'
#
loop_
_entity.id
_entity.type
_entity.pdbx_description
1 polymer ?
#
loop_
_entity_poly.entity_id
_entity_poly.type
_entity_poly.pdbx_seq_one_letter_code
_entity_poly.pdbx_strand_id
1 'polypeptide(L)'
;VYALGFLLGPRLNAAGRIGNALLAFRLLTTRERGEASQIAQQLEVLNRERQAIEIAVVDQAMMQAEAAMGKEGRASVLVVTRKGLHPGVVGLAAARLKERFQLPSFVLAEDGERAAGSGSRRDPRARARRACRRRGALPACVRERRALGGRSLR
;
A
#
# COMPACT_ATOMS: atom_id res chain seq x y z
N VAL A 1 -3.69 18.16 17.20
CA VAL A 1 -3.20 16.87 16.66
C VAL A 1 -3.88 16.47 15.34
N TYR A 2 -5.18 16.73 15.15
CA TYR A 2 -5.93 16.35 13.94
C TYR A 2 -5.36 16.90 12.61
N ALA A 3 -5.12 18.20 12.52
CA ALA A 3 -4.63 18.83 11.28
C ALA A 3 -3.28 18.27 10.80
N LEU A 4 -2.36 17.97 11.73
CA LEU A 4 -1.07 17.37 11.41
C LEU A 4 -1.21 15.92 10.92
N GLY A 5 -1.95 15.08 11.65
CA GLY A 5 -2.05 13.66 11.36
C GLY A 5 -2.92 13.31 10.15
N PHE A 6 -4.00 14.06 9.92
CA PHE A 6 -5.04 13.68 8.95
C PHE A 6 -5.14 14.63 7.75
N LEU A 7 -4.60 15.84 7.83
CA LEU A 7 -4.58 16.77 6.70
C LEU A 7 -3.18 16.90 6.09
N LEU A 8 -2.18 17.25 6.89
CA LEU A 8 -0.82 17.49 6.40
C LEU A 8 -0.05 16.20 6.12
N GLY A 9 -0.10 15.24 7.05
CA GLY A 9 0.58 13.95 6.91
C GLY A 9 0.29 13.22 5.59
N PRO A 10 -0.99 13.05 5.19
CA PRO A 10 -1.31 12.39 3.93
C PRO A 10 -0.71 13.06 2.68
N ARG A 11 -0.64 14.39 2.66
CA ARG A 11 -0.08 15.16 1.54
C ARG A 11 1.42 14.97 1.40
N LEU A 12 2.14 15.06 2.52
CA LEU A 12 3.58 14.80 2.55
C LEU A 12 3.90 13.35 2.15
N ASN A 13 3.12 12.40 2.67
CA ASN A 13 3.32 10.98 2.39
C ASN A 13 2.97 10.59 0.96
N ALA A 14 2.11 11.34 0.27
CA ALA A 14 1.74 11.06 -1.10
C ALA A 14 2.95 11.16 -2.05
N ALA A 15 3.83 12.14 -1.82
CA ALA A 15 5.05 12.30 -2.59
C ALA A 15 5.98 11.09 -2.47
N GLY A 16 6.11 10.49 -1.29
CA GLY A 16 6.92 9.28 -1.11
C GLY A 16 6.31 8.00 -1.70
N ARG A 17 5.01 8.02 -2.05
CA ARG A 17 4.31 6.85 -2.58
C ARG A 17 4.25 6.83 -4.09
N ILE A 18 3.92 7.96 -4.71
CA ILE A 18 3.63 8.03 -6.16
C ILE A 18 4.41 9.14 -6.88
N GLY A 19 5.29 9.86 -6.18
CA GLY A 19 6.04 10.97 -6.75
C GLY A 19 7.45 11.06 -6.18
N ASN A 20 7.96 12.28 -6.03
CA ASN A 20 9.29 12.55 -5.49
C ASN A 20 9.23 12.93 -4.00
N ALA A 21 9.72 12.05 -3.13
CA ALA A 21 9.80 12.27 -1.68
C ALA A 21 10.54 13.57 -1.28
N LEU A 22 11.45 14.05 -2.13
CA LEU A 22 12.21 15.29 -1.88
C LEU A 22 11.32 16.54 -1.85
N LEU A 23 10.14 16.52 -2.49
CA LEU A 23 9.18 17.63 -2.43
C LEU A 23 8.70 17.90 -1.01
N ALA A 24 8.36 16.85 -0.26
CA ALA A 24 7.95 16.97 1.12
C ALA A 24 9.07 17.54 1.99
N PHE A 25 10.31 17.09 1.78
CA PHE A 25 11.47 17.63 2.48
C PHE A 25 11.69 19.12 2.16
N ARG A 26 11.70 19.49 0.86
CA ARG A 26 11.87 20.87 0.42
C ARG A 26 10.82 21.81 1.00
N LEU A 27 9.55 21.38 1.03
CA LEU A 27 8.48 22.18 1.65
C LEU A 27 8.76 22.47 3.13
N LEU A 28 9.31 21.50 3.86
CA LEU A 28 9.60 21.63 5.28
C LEU A 28 10.87 22.46 5.57
N THR A 29 11.78 22.59 4.60
CA THR A 29 13.07 23.27 4.78
C THR A 29 13.18 24.61 4.09
N THR A 30 12.31 24.92 3.12
CA THR A 30 12.35 26.21 2.41
C THR A 30 11.99 27.38 3.33
N ARG A 31 12.58 28.55 3.03
CA ARG A 31 12.27 29.82 3.70
C ARG A 31 11.53 30.80 2.78
N GLU A 32 11.38 30.44 1.51
CA GLU A 32 10.74 31.26 0.49
C GLU A 32 9.24 30.88 0.40
N ARG A 33 8.35 31.86 0.56
CA ARG A 33 6.90 31.59 0.65
C ARG A 33 6.31 31.19 -0.69
N GLY A 34 6.81 31.73 -1.80
CA GLY A 34 6.40 31.39 -3.15
C GLY A 34 6.68 29.92 -3.46
N GLU A 35 7.90 29.47 -3.22
CA GLU A 35 8.34 28.08 -3.37
C GLU A 35 7.50 27.15 -2.48
N ALA A 36 7.28 27.52 -1.22
CA ALA A 36 6.43 26.74 -0.32
C ALA A 36 5.00 26.57 -0.86
N SER A 37 4.40 27.64 -1.39
CA SER A 37 3.06 27.60 -1.98
C SER A 37 3.00 26.71 -3.22
N GLN A 38 4.01 26.79 -4.09
CA GLN A 38 4.10 25.95 -5.29
C GLN A 38 4.24 24.47 -4.93
N ILE A 39 5.13 24.14 -3.99
CA ILE A 39 5.32 22.75 -3.56
C ILE A 39 4.06 22.22 -2.87
N ALA A 40 3.40 23.03 -2.04
CA ALA A 40 2.15 22.62 -1.38
C ALA A 40 1.05 22.25 -2.38
N GLN A 41 0.92 23.00 -3.48
CA GLN A 41 -0.01 22.68 -4.57
C GLN A 41 0.35 21.37 -5.27
N GLN A 42 1.65 21.14 -5.55
CA GLN A 42 2.11 19.88 -6.13
C GLN A 42 1.81 18.67 -5.21
N LEU A 43 2.03 18.81 -3.91
CA LEU A 43 1.70 17.77 -2.94
C LEU A 43 0.20 17.50 -2.84
N GLU A 44 -0.65 18.53 -3.00
CA GLU A 44 -2.10 18.34 -3.07
C GLU A 44 -2.51 17.53 -4.31
N VAL A 45 -1.93 17.83 -5.48
CA VAL A 45 -2.17 17.07 -6.71
C VAL A 45 -1.77 15.61 -6.52
N LEU A 46 -0.54 15.35 -6.05
CA LEU A 46 -0.06 14.00 -5.77
C LEU A 46 -0.93 13.28 -4.73
N ASN A 47 -1.44 13.99 -3.72
CA ASN A 47 -2.34 13.37 -2.76
C ASN A 47 -3.67 12.94 -3.39
N ARG A 48 -4.25 13.76 -4.27
CA ARG A 48 -5.49 13.43 -4.98
C ARG A 48 -5.29 12.25 -5.93
N GLU A 49 -4.21 12.26 -6.70
CA GLU A 49 -3.85 11.14 -7.59
C GLU A 49 -3.67 9.85 -6.80
N ARG A 50 -2.93 9.90 -5.68
CA ARG A 50 -2.76 8.75 -4.79
C ARG A 50 -4.10 8.25 -4.28
N GLN A 51 -5.00 9.13 -3.85
CA GLN A 51 -6.33 8.76 -3.37
C GLN A 51 -7.16 8.09 -4.47
N ALA A 52 -7.13 8.63 -5.69
CA ALA A 52 -7.84 8.04 -6.83
C ALA A 52 -7.31 6.63 -7.15
N ILE A 53 -5.99 6.46 -7.17
CA ILE A 53 -5.35 5.14 -7.33
C ILE A 53 -5.75 4.22 -6.17
N GLU A 54 -5.71 4.70 -4.93
CA GLU A 54 -6.05 3.91 -3.74
C GLU A 54 -7.48 3.40 -3.80
N ILE A 55 -8.45 4.24 -4.16
CA ILE A 55 -9.86 3.85 -4.32
C ILE A 55 -9.98 2.76 -5.38
N ALA A 56 -9.41 2.98 -6.57
CA ALA A 56 -9.48 2.01 -7.66
C ALA A 56 -8.86 0.65 -7.29
N VAL A 57 -7.70 0.67 -6.61
CA VAL A 57 -7.03 -0.56 -6.16
C VAL A 57 -7.84 -1.27 -5.07
N VAL A 58 -8.39 -0.53 -4.11
CA VAL A 58 -9.19 -1.09 -3.01
C VAL A 58 -10.46 -1.73 -3.54
N ASP A 59 -11.20 -1.05 -4.42
CA ASP A 59 -12.46 -1.56 -4.98
C ASP A 59 -12.22 -2.85 -5.76
N GLN A 60 -11.17 -2.87 -6.59
CA GLN A 60 -10.78 -4.07 -7.32
C GLN A 60 -10.37 -5.21 -6.40
N ALA A 61 -9.59 -4.90 -5.37
CA ALA A 61 -9.14 -5.89 -4.40
C ALA A 61 -10.31 -6.44 -3.58
N MET A 62 -11.31 -5.60 -3.28
CA MET A 62 -12.54 -5.99 -2.59
C MET A 62 -13.35 -6.99 -3.42
N MET A 63 -13.59 -6.69 -4.70
CA MET A 63 -14.32 -7.59 -5.60
C MET A 63 -13.66 -8.97 -5.71
N GLN A 64 -12.32 -9.01 -5.83
CA GLN A 64 -11.60 -10.28 -5.86
C GLN A 64 -11.70 -11.04 -4.53
N ALA A 65 -11.63 -10.34 -3.40
CA ALA A 65 -11.76 -10.94 -2.09
C ALA A 65 -13.17 -11.52 -1.86
N GLU A 66 -14.22 -10.79 -2.23
CA GLU A 66 -15.62 -11.25 -2.12
C GLU A 66 -15.86 -12.48 -3.00
N ALA A 67 -15.39 -12.45 -4.25
CA ALA A 67 -15.49 -13.60 -5.16
C ALA A 67 -14.74 -14.83 -4.63
N ALA A 68 -13.59 -14.64 -3.97
CA ALA A 68 -12.84 -15.73 -3.33
C ALA A 68 -13.58 -16.29 -2.11
N MET A 69 -14.19 -15.43 -1.28
CA MET A 69 -14.97 -15.85 -0.11
C MET A 69 -16.22 -16.63 -0.50
N GLY A 70 -16.94 -16.20 -1.54
CA GLY A 70 -18.15 -16.87 -2.02
C GLY A 70 -17.93 -18.27 -2.60
N LYS A 71 -16.72 -18.58 -3.07
CA LYS A 71 -16.40 -19.89 -3.67
C LYS A 71 -15.93 -20.94 -2.67
N GLU A 72 -15.25 -20.55 -1.59
CA GLU A 72 -14.56 -21.50 -0.71
C GLU A 72 -15.05 -21.48 0.75
N GLY A 73 -15.98 -20.58 1.11
CA GLY A 73 -16.69 -20.58 2.41
C GLY A 73 -15.83 -20.33 3.67
N ARG A 74 -14.50 -20.49 3.62
CA ARG A 74 -13.57 -20.29 4.75
C ARG A 74 -12.16 -19.96 4.27
N ALA A 75 -11.95 -18.78 3.66
CA ALA A 75 -10.59 -18.33 3.39
C ALA A 75 -9.91 -17.93 4.72
N SER A 76 -8.70 -18.46 4.98
CA SER A 76 -7.89 -18.09 6.16
C SER A 76 -6.92 -16.95 5.90
N VAL A 77 -6.73 -16.59 4.63
CA VAL A 77 -5.86 -15.52 4.14
C VAL A 77 -6.47 -15.00 2.83
N LEU A 78 -6.45 -13.69 2.64
CA LEU A 78 -6.80 -13.04 1.38
C LEU A 78 -5.52 -12.71 0.60
N VAL A 79 -5.50 -13.14 -0.67
CA VAL A 79 -4.41 -12.81 -1.59
C VAL A 79 -5.05 -12.30 -2.87
N VAL A 80 -4.77 -11.03 -3.19
CA VAL A 80 -5.24 -10.32 -4.37
C VAL A 80 -4.02 -10.04 -5.23
N THR A 81 -4.08 -10.39 -6.52
CA THR A 81 -3.02 -10.09 -7.48
C THR A 81 -3.63 -9.43 -8.72
N ARG A 82 -2.96 -8.40 -9.25
CA ARG A 82 -3.39 -7.74 -10.49
C ARG A 82 -2.23 -7.01 -11.17
N LYS A 83 -2.24 -7.02 -12.49
CA LYS A 83 -1.34 -6.20 -13.32
C LYS A 83 -1.71 -4.71 -13.25
N GLY A 84 -0.70 -3.86 -13.31
CA GLY A 84 -0.88 -2.41 -13.37
C GLY A 84 -1.34 -1.76 -12.05
N LEU A 85 -1.16 -2.44 -10.91
CA LEU A 85 -1.33 -1.79 -9.60
C LEU A 85 -0.11 -0.93 -9.30
N HIS A 86 -0.33 0.28 -8.79
CA HIS A 86 0.77 1.14 -8.38
C HIS A 86 1.43 0.61 -7.08
N PRO A 87 2.74 0.28 -7.08
CA PRO A 87 3.41 -0.34 -5.93
C PRO A 87 3.39 0.55 -4.67
N GLY A 88 3.40 1.88 -4.82
CA GLY A 88 3.24 2.81 -3.70
C GLY A 88 1.90 2.76 -2.93
N VAL A 89 0.89 2.06 -3.48
CA VAL A 89 -0.49 2.08 -2.96
C VAL A 89 -0.96 0.68 -2.51
N VAL A 90 -0.34 -0.41 -2.96
CA VAL A 90 -0.73 -1.79 -2.60
C VAL A 90 -0.78 -2.05 -1.09
N GLY A 91 0.10 -1.42 -0.31
CA GLY A 91 0.10 -1.54 1.15
C GLY A 91 -1.12 -0.91 1.83
N LEU A 92 -1.66 0.18 1.26
CA LEU A 92 -2.91 0.79 1.77
C LEU A 92 -4.10 -0.12 1.49
N ALA A 93 -4.17 -0.68 0.28
CA ALA A 93 -5.21 -1.63 -0.07
C ALA A 93 -5.17 -2.89 0.81
N ALA A 94 -3.99 -3.45 1.06
CA ALA A 94 -3.83 -4.60 1.95
C ALA A 94 -4.29 -4.30 3.40
N ALA A 95 -4.06 -3.08 3.89
CA ALA A 95 -4.56 -2.66 5.20
C ALA A 95 -6.09 -2.56 5.22
N ARG A 96 -6.71 -1.94 4.21
CA ARG A 96 -8.16 -1.82 4.12
C ARG A 96 -8.88 -3.17 3.99
N LEU A 97 -8.34 -4.10 3.19
CA LEU A 97 -8.88 -5.46 3.10
C LEU A 97 -8.84 -6.18 4.44
N LYS A 98 -7.73 -6.04 5.17
CA LYS A 98 -7.59 -6.64 6.49
C LYS A 98 -8.63 -6.08 7.46
N GLU A 99 -8.87 -4.77 7.45
CA GLU A 99 -9.88 -4.13 8.29
C GLU A 99 -11.30 -4.60 7.94
N ARG A 100 -11.61 -4.72 6.65
CA ARG A 100 -12.93 -5.16 6.18
C ARG A 100 -13.22 -6.63 6.49
N PHE A 101 -12.29 -7.52 6.15
CA PHE A 101 -12.53 -8.97 6.21
C PHE A 101 -12.00 -9.62 7.49
N GLN A 102 -11.26 -8.88 8.33
CA GLN A 102 -10.63 -9.39 9.55
C GLN A 102 -9.70 -10.60 9.29
N LEU A 103 -9.12 -10.66 8.09
CA LEU A 103 -8.21 -11.70 7.65
C LEU A 103 -6.85 -11.12 7.25
N PRO A 104 -5.74 -11.87 7.43
CA PRO A 104 -4.46 -11.49 6.84
C PRO A 104 -4.63 -11.26 5.34
N SER A 105 -4.25 -10.07 4.86
CA SER A 105 -4.45 -9.65 3.48
C SER A 105 -3.14 -9.29 2.79
N PHE A 106 -2.97 -9.79 1.57
CA PHE A 106 -1.83 -9.52 0.70
C PHE A 106 -2.33 -8.96 -0.62
N VAL A 107 -1.76 -7.83 -1.06
CA VAL A 107 -2.02 -7.24 -2.37
C VAL A 107 -0.71 -7.18 -3.14
N LEU A 108 -0.70 -7.81 -4.30
CA LEU A 108 0.46 -7.96 -5.17
C LEU A 108 0.22 -7.24 -6.50
N ALA A 109 1.06 -6.27 -6.81
CA ALA A 109 1.18 -5.68 -8.13
C ALA A 109 2.01 -6.60 -9.02
N GLU A 110 1.43 -7.07 -10.12
CA GLU A 110 2.15 -7.83 -11.13
C GLU A 110 2.77 -6.88 -12.16
N ASP A 111 4.08 -6.94 -12.34
CA ASP A 111 4.85 -6.17 -13.32
C ASP A 111 5.69 -7.14 -14.19
N GLY A 112 5.07 -7.67 -15.25
CA GLY A 112 5.72 -8.63 -16.15
C GLY A 112 6.26 -9.87 -15.44
N GLU A 113 7.57 -10.12 -15.52
CA GLU A 113 8.26 -11.24 -14.86
C GLU A 113 8.41 -11.08 -13.33
N ARG A 114 8.06 -9.93 -12.75
CA ARG A 114 8.25 -9.64 -11.32
C ARG A 114 6.93 -9.18 -10.70
N ALA A 115 6.55 -9.79 -9.57
CA ALA A 115 5.51 -9.22 -8.72
C ALA A 115 6.15 -8.40 -7.58
N ALA A 116 5.64 -7.21 -7.30
CA ALA A 116 5.97 -6.42 -6.12
C ALA A 116 4.71 -6.32 -5.26
N GLY A 117 4.79 -6.59 -3.95
CA GLY A 117 3.58 -6.60 -3.14
C GLY A 117 3.81 -6.42 -1.66
N SER A 118 2.77 -5.95 -0.99
CA SER A 118 2.79 -5.64 0.43
C SER A 118 1.72 -6.43 1.17
N GLY A 119 2.03 -6.83 2.40
CA GLY A 119 1.12 -7.57 3.29
C GLY A 119 0.99 -6.88 4.62
N SER A 120 -0.23 -6.77 5.14
CA SER A 120 -0.49 -6.21 6.47
C SER A 120 -0.50 -7.35 7.50
N ARG A 121 0.54 -7.45 8.34
CA ARG A 121 0.65 -8.48 9.39
C ARG A 121 0.41 -7.88 10.78
N ARG A 122 -0.58 -8.41 11.50
CA ARG A 122 -0.44 -8.60 12.96
C ARG A 122 -0.56 -10.12 13.16
N ASP A 123 0.53 -10.76 13.58
CA ASP A 123 0.70 -12.22 13.68
C ASP A 123 -0.18 -12.79 14.82
N PRO A 124 -0.73 -14.01 14.69
CA PRO A 124 -0.01 -15.14 15.28
C PRO A 124 0.00 -16.40 14.39
N ARG A 125 1.21 -16.90 14.16
CA ARG A 125 1.61 -18.15 13.49
C ARG A 125 1.51 -18.16 11.96
N ALA A 126 2.54 -17.61 11.31
CA ALA A 126 3.33 -18.26 10.26
C ALA A 126 2.61 -19.04 9.11
N ARG A 127 1.43 -18.61 8.63
CA ARG A 127 0.72 -19.26 7.51
C ARG A 127 0.88 -18.58 6.13
N ALA A 128 1.39 -17.34 6.08
CA ALA A 128 1.52 -16.57 4.84
C ALA A 128 2.41 -17.24 3.76
N ARG A 129 3.52 -17.87 4.18
CA ARG A 129 4.45 -18.53 3.24
C ARG A 129 3.82 -19.74 2.54
N ARG A 130 2.90 -20.45 3.19
CA ARG A 130 2.21 -21.62 2.61
C ARG A 130 1.09 -21.20 1.65
N ALA A 131 0.40 -20.09 1.92
CA ALA A 131 -0.62 -19.52 1.02
C ALA A 131 -0.01 -19.02 -0.30
N CYS A 132 1.11 -18.27 -0.25
CA CYS A 132 1.83 -17.86 -1.46
C CYS A 132 2.40 -19.06 -2.26
N ARG A 133 2.78 -20.17 -1.59
CA ARG A 133 3.24 -21.41 -2.26
C ARG A 133 2.18 -22.10 -3.10
N ARG A 134 0.92 -22.10 -2.65
CA ARG A 134 -0.16 -22.79 -3.36
C ARG A 134 -0.67 -22.06 -4.60
N ARG A 135 -0.38 -20.76 -4.76
CA ARG A 135 -0.83 -19.92 -5.89
C ARG A 135 0.30 -19.46 -6.84
N GLY A 136 1.50 -20.05 -6.75
CA GLY A 136 2.60 -19.77 -7.69
C GLY A 136 3.35 -18.44 -7.52
N ALA A 137 3.03 -17.61 -6.52
CA ALA A 137 3.56 -16.25 -6.37
C ALA A 137 4.93 -16.14 -5.65
N LEU A 138 5.75 -17.20 -5.62
CA LEU A 138 6.92 -17.25 -4.73
C LEU A 138 8.13 -16.39 -5.06
N PRO A 139 8.55 -16.18 -6.32
CA PRO A 139 9.83 -15.51 -6.55
C PRO A 139 9.83 -14.07 -6.02
N ALA A 140 8.66 -13.45 -5.97
CA ALA A 140 8.43 -12.05 -5.64
C ALA A 140 8.40 -11.72 -4.14
N CYS A 141 7.82 -12.60 -3.32
CA CYS A 141 7.39 -12.23 -1.96
C CYS A 141 8.52 -12.30 -0.91
N VAL A 142 9.72 -12.78 -1.26
CA VAL A 142 10.80 -13.07 -0.29
C VAL A 142 11.94 -12.05 -0.28
N ARG A 143 12.07 -11.16 -1.28
CA ARG A 143 13.25 -10.29 -1.39
C ARG A 143 13.14 -8.89 -0.77
N GLU A 144 11.96 -8.42 -0.40
CA GLU A 144 11.78 -7.01 0.00
C GLU A 144 11.86 -6.72 1.51
N ARG A 145 12.55 -7.58 2.28
CA ARG A 145 12.88 -7.29 3.69
C ARG A 145 13.82 -6.09 3.89
N ARG A 146 14.42 -5.54 2.82
CA ARG A 146 15.37 -4.43 2.94
C ARG A 146 14.79 -3.03 2.69
N ALA A 147 13.56 -2.89 2.18
CA ALA A 147 13.00 -1.57 1.83
C ALA A 147 11.87 -1.09 2.76
N LEU A 148 11.28 -1.98 3.56
CA LEU A 148 10.24 -1.62 4.52
C LEU A 148 10.86 -1.45 5.90
N GLY A 149 11.16 -0.19 6.28
CA GLY A 149 11.63 0.23 7.60
C GLY A 149 10.60 -0.01 8.72
N GLY A 150 10.09 -1.23 8.83
CA GLY A 150 9.30 -1.69 9.96
C GLY A 150 10.23 -1.89 11.16
N ARG A 151 9.94 -1.18 12.25
CA ARG A 151 10.68 -1.22 13.52
C ARG A 151 11.09 -2.66 13.90
N SER A 152 12.38 -2.83 14.14
CA SER A 152 12.90 -3.87 15.01
C SER A 152 12.25 -3.70 16.38
N LEU A 153 11.28 -4.55 16.71
CA LEU A 153 10.81 -4.69 18.08
C LEU A 153 11.83 -5.61 18.77
N ARG A 154 12.63 -5.02 19.67
CA ARG A 154 13.14 -5.73 20.84
C ARG A 154 11.96 -6.07 21.75
#